data_AF-A0A916K716-F1
#
_entry.id   AF-A0A916K716-F1
#
_cell.length_a   1.000
_cell.length_b   1.000
_cell.length_c   1.000
_cell.angle_alpha   90.00
_cell.angle_beta   90.00
_cell.angle_gamma   90.00
#
_symmetry.space_group_name_H-M   'P 1'
#
loop_
_entity.id
_entity.type
_entity.pdbx_description
1 polymer ?
#
loop_
_entity_poly.entity_id
_entity_poly.type
_entity_poly.pdbx_seq_one_letter_code
_entity_poly.pdbx_strand_id
1 'polypeptide(L)'
;MDLLTVVFMYINLGLEHIITGYDHLLFLLGLIIIAERFKSILKIITAFTISHSLTLCLAVLNLVPVYPKWIEVGIALTICYIAVENLFVKTFKWRWALTFVFGLIHGLGFASGISEIGFQKSYLATSLISFNVGIELGQLGVVGILLPILIRFREKNSAYYTIFFRTVSVCIFLIGLYWVFIRLKGFL
;
A
#
# COMPACT_ATOMS: atom_id res chain seq x y z
N MET A 1 10.53 27.30 -9.37
CA MET A 1 11.27 26.07 -8.99
C MET A 1 11.93 25.52 -10.22
N ASP A 2 13.18 25.10 -10.10
CA ASP A 2 13.85 24.30 -11.13
C ASP A 2 13.41 22.82 -11.03
N LEU A 3 13.74 22.04 -12.07
CA LEU A 3 13.32 20.64 -12.21
C LEU A 3 13.83 19.73 -11.08
N LEU A 4 15.06 19.95 -10.59
CA LEU A 4 15.63 19.11 -9.54
C LEU A 4 14.88 19.32 -8.22
N THR A 5 14.56 20.58 -7.90
CA THR A 5 13.76 20.90 -6.71
C THR A 5 12.38 20.22 -6.76
N VAL A 6 11.74 20.17 -7.93
CA VAL A 6 10.47 19.44 -8.12
C VAL A 6 10.65 17.95 -7.83
N VAL A 7 11.66 17.32 -8.42
CA VAL A 7 11.93 15.88 -8.26
C VAL A 7 12.13 15.52 -6.78
N PHE A 8 13.01 16.23 -6.07
CA PHE A 8 13.29 15.95 -4.66
C PHE A 8 12.06 16.18 -3.76
N MET A 9 11.31 17.26 -4.02
CA MET A 9 10.11 17.56 -3.25
C MET A 9 9.08 16.43 -3.34
N TYR A 10 8.76 15.97 -4.56
CA TYR A 10 7.75 14.92 -4.72
C TYR A 10 8.24 13.53 -4.29
N ILE A 11 9.54 13.22 -4.41
CA ILE A 11 10.09 11.99 -3.81
C ILE A 11 9.88 11.99 -2.29
N ASN A 12 10.20 13.10 -1.61
CA ASN A 12 10.02 13.21 -0.17
C ASN A 12 8.55 13.11 0.24
N LEU A 13 7.64 13.75 -0.51
CA LEU A 13 6.20 13.61 -0.28
C LEU A 13 5.73 12.16 -0.45
N GLY A 14 6.24 11.44 -1.45
CA GLY A 14 5.92 10.03 -1.64
C GLY A 14 6.40 9.15 -0.50
N LEU A 15 7.60 9.42 0.03
CA LEU A 15 8.16 8.74 1.20
C LEU A 15 7.32 9.01 2.45
N GLU A 16 7.04 10.28 2.73
CA GLU A 16 6.24 10.71 3.87
C GLU A 16 4.84 10.10 3.84
N HIS A 17 4.22 10.04 2.66
CA HIS A 17 2.93 9.40 2.48
C HIS A 17 2.94 7.94 2.94
N ILE A 18 3.97 7.15 2.60
CA ILE A 18 4.05 5.75 3.04
C ILE A 18 4.30 5.64 4.54
N ILE A 19 5.11 6.52 5.12
CA ILE A 19 5.44 6.47 6.56
C ILE A 19 4.24 6.91 7.41
N THR A 20 3.43 7.85 6.93
CA THR A 20 2.26 8.39 7.64
C THR A 20 0.96 7.65 7.29
N GLY A 21 0.92 6.95 6.16
CA GLY A 21 -0.20 6.13 5.69
C GLY A 21 -0.32 4.82 6.46
N TYR A 22 -1.03 4.84 7.59
CA TYR A 22 -1.21 3.65 8.41
C TYR A 22 -1.90 2.49 7.68
N ASP A 23 -2.79 2.78 6.74
CA ASP A 23 -3.42 1.79 5.87
C ASP A 23 -2.40 1.10 4.94
N HIS A 24 -1.47 1.87 4.37
CA HIS A 24 -0.39 1.36 3.54
C HIS A 24 0.58 0.49 4.34
N LEU A 25 0.99 0.95 5.53
CA LEU A 25 1.88 0.19 6.42
C LEU A 25 1.23 -1.13 6.87
N LEU A 26 -0.05 -1.11 7.23
CA LEU A 26 -0.77 -2.29 7.68
C LEU A 26 -1.00 -3.29 6.53
N PHE A 27 -1.34 -2.79 5.33
CA PHE A 27 -1.43 -3.60 4.11
C PHE A 27 -0.08 -4.24 3.76
N LEU A 28 0.99 -3.46 3.77
CA LEU A 28 2.35 -3.93 3.49
C LEU A 28 2.81 -4.98 4.51
N LEU A 29 2.53 -4.76 5.81
CA LEU A 29 2.79 -5.74 6.86
C LEU A 29 2.07 -7.07 6.59
N GLY A 30 0.80 -7.00 6.17
CA GLY A 30 0.02 -8.16 5.77
C GLY A 30 0.62 -8.90 4.57
N LEU A 31 1.24 -8.20 3.62
CA LEU A 31 1.94 -8.81 2.49
C LEU A 31 3.28 -9.47 2.87
N ILE A 32 4.08 -8.83 3.72
CA ILE A 32 5.43 -9.31 4.05
C ILE A 32 5.43 -10.46 5.07
N ILE A 33 4.41 -10.57 5.93
CA ILE A 33 4.45 -11.56 7.03
C ILE A 33 4.44 -13.01 6.55
N ILE A 34 3.88 -13.27 5.38
CA ILE A 34 3.88 -14.59 4.75
C ILE A 34 5.06 -14.76 3.78
N ALA A 35 5.79 -13.68 3.48
CA ALA A 35 6.81 -13.69 2.44
C ALA A 35 8.03 -14.52 2.82
N GLU A 36 8.53 -15.25 1.82
CA GLU A 36 9.72 -16.09 2.00
C GLU A 36 10.98 -15.46 1.45
N ARG A 37 10.86 -14.64 0.39
CA ARG A 37 11.98 -14.14 -0.39
C ARG A 37 11.75 -12.71 -0.85
N PHE A 38 12.81 -11.91 -0.84
CA PHE A 38 12.77 -10.50 -1.28
C PHE A 38 12.26 -10.35 -2.72
N LYS A 39 12.72 -11.20 -3.65
CA LYS A 39 12.31 -11.16 -5.06
C LYS A 39 10.80 -11.36 -5.26
N SER A 40 10.16 -12.20 -4.45
CA SER A 40 8.71 -12.42 -4.51
C SER A 40 7.94 -11.18 -4.07
N ILE A 41 8.42 -10.51 -3.01
CA ILE A 41 7.81 -9.28 -2.51
C ILE A 41 8.02 -8.11 -3.45
N LEU A 42 9.22 -7.97 -4.03
CA LEU A 42 9.50 -6.93 -5.01
C LEU A 42 8.49 -6.97 -6.16
N LYS A 43 8.20 -8.16 -6.71
CA LYS A 43 7.19 -8.32 -7.76
C LYS A 43 5.79 -7.85 -7.32
N ILE A 44 5.40 -8.15 -6.07
CA ILE A 44 4.09 -7.79 -5.51
C ILE A 44 3.97 -6.29 -5.30
N ILE A 45 5.01 -5.67 -4.72
CA ILE A 45 5.07 -4.23 -4.45
C ILE A 45 5.08 -3.46 -5.76
N THR A 46 5.96 -3.80 -6.70
CA THR A 46 6.00 -3.12 -8.00
C THR A 46 4.68 -3.28 -8.75
N ALA A 47 4.01 -4.43 -8.69
CA ALA A 47 2.68 -4.60 -9.30
C ALA A 47 1.64 -3.67 -8.66
N PHE A 48 1.63 -3.57 -7.32
CA PHE A 48 0.78 -2.62 -6.61
C PHE A 48 1.09 -1.17 -7.03
N THR A 49 2.36 -0.77 -7.01
CA THR A 49 2.78 0.60 -7.35
C THR A 49 2.44 0.97 -8.78
N ILE A 50 2.58 0.06 -9.75
CA ILE A 50 2.17 0.30 -11.14
C ILE A 50 0.66 0.57 -11.22
N SER A 51 -0.16 -0.30 -10.65
CA SER A 51 -1.62 -0.13 -10.67
C SER A 51 -2.08 1.12 -9.92
N HIS A 52 -1.46 1.40 -8.77
CA HIS A 52 -1.69 2.59 -7.98
C HIS A 52 -1.37 3.86 -8.78
N SER A 53 -0.18 3.93 -9.38
CA SER A 53 0.27 5.03 -10.24
C SER A 53 -0.71 5.29 -11.38
N LEU A 54 -1.22 4.22 -12.00
CA LEU A 54 -2.18 4.31 -13.08
C LEU A 54 -3.46 5.00 -12.62
N THR A 55 -4.09 4.53 -11.54
CA THR A 55 -5.35 5.12 -11.05
C THR A 55 -5.18 6.50 -10.43
N LEU A 56 -4.03 6.77 -9.81
CA LEU A 56 -3.68 8.11 -9.35
C LEU A 56 -3.59 9.09 -10.52
N CYS A 57 -2.90 8.69 -11.60
CA CYS A 57 -2.79 9.50 -12.80
C CYS A 57 -4.17 9.79 -13.41
N LEU A 58 -5.02 8.76 -13.52
CA LEU A 58 -6.39 8.91 -14.02
C LEU A 58 -7.23 9.86 -13.16
N ALA A 59 -7.11 9.77 -11.83
CA ALA A 59 -7.82 10.65 -10.90
C ALA A 59 -7.35 12.11 -11.00
N VAL A 60 -6.03 12.34 -11.05
CA VAL A 60 -5.43 13.68 -11.16
C VAL A 60 -5.79 14.35 -12.49
N LEU A 61 -5.89 13.58 -13.58
CA LEU A 61 -6.34 14.05 -14.89
C LEU A 61 -7.86 14.19 -15.00
N ASN A 62 -8.61 13.87 -13.94
CA ASN A 62 -10.09 13.86 -13.93
C ASN A 62 -10.70 12.96 -15.02
N LEU A 63 -10.01 11.86 -15.37
CA LEU A 63 -10.47 10.90 -16.39
C LEU A 63 -11.39 9.82 -15.81
N VAL A 64 -11.48 9.71 -14.49
CA VAL A 64 -12.36 8.77 -13.78
C VAL A 64 -13.11 9.50 -12.66
N PRO A 65 -14.39 9.18 -12.42
CA PRO A 65 -15.11 9.73 -11.28
C PRO A 65 -14.54 9.16 -9.98
N VAL A 66 -14.39 10.03 -8.99
CA VAL A 66 -13.85 9.67 -7.68
C VAL A 66 -14.95 9.80 -6.65
N TYR A 67 -15.15 8.72 -5.88
CA TYR A 67 -16.09 8.69 -4.76
C TYR A 67 -15.35 8.35 -3.46
N PRO A 68 -14.72 9.35 -2.79
CA PRO A 68 -13.77 9.11 -1.71
C PRO A 68 -14.29 8.17 -0.62
N LYS A 69 -15.54 8.36 -0.19
CA LYS A 69 -16.14 7.52 0.86
C LYS A 69 -16.13 6.02 0.50
N TRP A 70 -16.51 5.66 -0.73
CA TRP A 70 -16.52 4.27 -1.18
C TRP A 70 -15.12 3.71 -1.39
N ILE A 71 -14.21 4.55 -1.87
CA ILE A 71 -12.80 4.19 -2.07
C ILE A 71 -12.14 3.87 -0.73
N GLU A 72 -12.33 4.71 0.29
CA GLU A 72 -11.77 4.48 1.63
C GLU A 72 -12.30 3.18 2.25
N VAL A 73 -13.59 2.87 2.09
CA VAL A 73 -14.15 1.58 2.50
C VAL A 73 -13.50 0.43 1.73
N GLY A 74 -13.34 0.59 0.41
CA GLY A 74 -12.63 -0.36 -0.45
C GLY A 74 -11.21 -0.64 0.03
N ILE A 75 -10.43 0.39 0.36
CA ILE A 75 -9.08 0.27 0.91
C ILE A 75 -9.09 -0.57 2.19
N ALA A 76 -9.98 -0.27 3.15
CA ALA A 76 -10.09 -1.06 4.38
C ALA A 76 -10.47 -2.53 4.11
N LEU A 77 -11.35 -2.78 3.13
CA LEU A 77 -11.73 -4.13 2.73
C LEU A 77 -10.56 -4.90 2.12
N THR A 78 -9.68 -4.27 1.33
CA THR A 78 -8.48 -4.95 0.81
C THR A 78 -7.53 -5.39 1.93
N ILE A 79 -7.43 -4.62 3.02
CA ILE A 79 -6.63 -4.97 4.20
C ILE A 79 -7.24 -6.18 4.90
N CYS A 80 -8.56 -6.16 5.11
CA CYS A 80 -9.29 -7.31 5.65
C CYS A 80 -9.07 -8.56 4.79
N TYR A 81 -9.15 -8.40 3.46
CA TYR A 81 -8.95 -9.49 2.52
C TYR A 81 -7.55 -10.10 2.68
N ILE A 82 -6.48 -9.30 2.65
CA ILE A 82 -5.11 -9.81 2.81
C ILE A 82 -4.92 -10.54 4.14
N ALA A 83 -5.50 -10.01 5.21
CA ALA A 83 -5.44 -10.64 6.53
C ALA A 83 -6.14 -12.00 6.56
N VAL A 84 -7.32 -12.12 5.96
CA VAL A 84 -8.04 -13.39 5.81
C VAL A 84 -7.27 -14.34 4.91
N GLU A 85 -6.79 -13.87 3.75
CA GLU A 85 -6.00 -14.67 2.81
C GLU A 85 -4.80 -15.31 3.53
N ASN A 86 -4.09 -14.56 4.38
CA ASN A 86 -2.96 -15.07 5.16
C ASN A 86 -3.31 -16.26 6.08
N LEU A 87 -4.56 -16.40 6.50
CA LEU A 87 -5.01 -17.49 7.37
C LEU A 87 -5.33 -18.77 6.59
N PHE A 88 -5.73 -18.65 5.32
CA PHE A 88 -6.28 -19.76 4.54
C PHE A 88 -5.44 -20.17 3.33
N VAL A 89 -4.73 -19.23 2.70
CA VAL A 89 -4.00 -19.46 1.45
C VAL A 89 -2.50 -19.55 1.72
N LYS A 90 -1.89 -20.67 1.33
CA LYS A 90 -0.46 -20.94 1.54
C LYS A 90 0.43 -20.64 0.32
N THR A 91 -0.14 -20.22 -0.82
CA THR A 91 0.62 -20.11 -2.08
C THR A 91 0.65 -18.68 -2.63
N PHE A 92 1.82 -18.28 -3.14
CA PHE A 92 2.10 -16.92 -3.63
C PHE A 92 1.81 -16.68 -5.11
N LYS A 93 1.37 -17.70 -5.86
CA LYS A 93 1.43 -17.70 -7.35
C LYS A 93 0.72 -16.50 -7.97
N TRP A 94 -0.43 -16.11 -7.43
CA TRP A 94 -1.30 -15.07 -7.98
C TRP A 94 -1.37 -13.81 -7.13
N ARG A 95 -0.61 -13.75 -6.03
CA ARG A 95 -0.70 -12.64 -5.08
C ARG A 95 -0.32 -11.30 -5.71
N TRP A 96 0.61 -11.30 -6.67
CA TRP A 96 0.97 -10.09 -7.44
C TRP A 96 -0.20 -9.54 -8.28
N ALA A 97 -1.05 -10.42 -8.81
CA ALA A 97 -2.21 -10.02 -9.61
C ALA A 97 -3.33 -9.50 -8.70
N LEU A 98 -3.53 -10.13 -7.55
CA LEU A 98 -4.44 -9.65 -6.52
C LEU A 98 -4.03 -8.26 -6.02
N THR A 99 -2.75 -8.06 -5.69
CA THR A 99 -2.26 -6.76 -5.22
C THR A 99 -2.26 -5.70 -6.31
N PHE A 100 -2.16 -6.08 -7.59
CA PHE A 100 -2.40 -5.16 -8.69
C PHE A 100 -3.85 -4.66 -8.68
N VAL A 101 -4.84 -5.54 -8.48
CA VAL A 101 -6.25 -5.11 -8.36
C VAL A 101 -6.45 -4.20 -7.15
N PHE A 102 -5.83 -4.50 -6.01
CA PHE A 102 -5.91 -3.65 -4.83
C PHE A 102 -5.22 -2.30 -5.03
N GLY A 103 -4.09 -2.25 -5.75
CA GLY A 103 -3.42 -1.00 -6.06
C GLY A 103 -4.28 -0.05 -6.90
N LEU A 104 -5.13 -0.57 -7.81
CA LEU A 104 -6.11 0.26 -8.52
C LEU A 104 -7.08 0.98 -7.55
N ILE A 105 -7.51 0.31 -6.48
CA ILE A 105 -8.42 0.90 -5.48
C ILE A 105 -7.66 1.93 -4.65
N HIS A 106 -6.45 1.58 -4.19
CA HIS A 106 -5.64 2.45 -3.34
C HIS A 106 -5.21 3.72 -4.06
N GLY A 107 -4.87 3.65 -5.34
CA GLY A 107 -4.46 4.84 -6.11
C GLY A 107 -5.59 5.86 -6.30
N LEU A 108 -6.85 5.43 -6.22
CA LEU A 108 -7.99 6.36 -6.16
C LEU A 108 -8.16 7.01 -4.78
N GLY A 109 -7.63 6.42 -3.71
CA GLY A 109 -7.73 6.94 -2.34
C GLY A 109 -7.02 8.27 -2.16
N PHE A 110 -6.02 8.53 -3.00
CA PHE A 110 -5.33 9.80 -3.08
C PHE A 110 -6.20 10.96 -3.55
N ALA A 111 -7.28 10.67 -4.26
CA ALA A 111 -8.03 11.69 -4.93
C ALA A 111 -8.77 12.66 -3.99
N SER A 112 -9.04 12.25 -2.76
CA SER A 112 -9.50 13.15 -1.70
C SER A 112 -8.42 14.12 -1.20
N GLY A 113 -7.14 13.79 -1.36
CA GLY A 113 -5.99 14.61 -0.93
C GLY A 113 -5.23 15.29 -2.07
N ILE A 114 -5.68 15.18 -3.33
CA ILE A 114 -4.98 15.77 -4.50
C ILE A 114 -4.78 17.30 -4.34
N SER A 115 -5.73 18.00 -3.72
CA SER A 115 -5.60 19.43 -3.42
C SER A 115 -4.51 19.75 -2.40
N GLU A 116 -4.21 18.81 -1.49
CA GLU A 116 -3.18 18.97 -0.45
C GLU A 116 -1.77 18.68 -1.00
N ILE A 117 -1.66 17.77 -1.97
CA ILE A 117 -0.37 17.42 -2.62
C ILE A 117 0.10 18.54 -3.56
N GLY A 118 -0.83 19.35 -4.08
CA GLY A 118 -0.49 20.57 -4.81
C GLY A 118 0.35 20.32 -6.06
N PHE A 119 -0.02 19.34 -6.89
CA PHE A 119 0.72 19.01 -8.12
C PHE A 119 0.90 20.25 -9.02
N GLN A 120 2.15 20.57 -9.32
CA GLN A 120 2.46 21.69 -10.22
C GLN A 120 2.05 21.34 -11.64
N LYS A 121 1.05 22.04 -12.19
CA LYS A 121 0.54 21.80 -13.56
C LYS A 121 1.65 21.80 -14.62
N SER A 122 2.63 22.69 -14.48
CA SER A 122 3.77 22.80 -15.41
C SER A 122 4.71 21.59 -15.40
N TYR A 123 4.73 20.82 -14.30
CA TYR A 123 5.60 19.66 -14.11
C TYR A 123 4.82 18.39 -13.77
N LEU A 124 3.54 18.32 -14.12
CA LEU A 124 2.60 17.29 -13.66
C LEU A 124 3.15 15.87 -13.81
N ALA A 125 3.66 15.53 -15.00
CA ALA A 125 4.22 14.20 -15.27
C ALA A 125 5.43 13.91 -14.38
N THR A 126 6.37 14.86 -14.27
CA THR A 126 7.54 14.73 -13.41
C THR A 126 7.13 14.58 -11.94
N SER A 127 6.20 15.41 -11.46
CA SER A 127 5.70 15.34 -10.09
C SER A 127 5.06 13.99 -9.77
N LEU A 128 4.22 13.45 -10.66
CA LEU A 128 3.59 12.14 -10.49
C LEU A 128 4.61 11.00 -10.48
N ILE A 129 5.58 11.02 -11.41
CA ILE A 129 6.63 10.00 -11.46
C ILE A 129 7.48 10.06 -10.20
N SER A 130 7.98 11.25 -9.83
CA SER A 130 8.80 11.44 -8.63
C SER A 130 8.06 11.05 -7.35
N PHE A 131 6.76 11.33 -7.27
CA PHE A 131 5.92 10.92 -6.15
C PHE A 131 5.81 9.40 -6.02
N ASN A 132 5.54 8.69 -7.13
CA ASN A 132 5.45 7.23 -7.10
C ASN A 132 6.82 6.56 -6.87
N VAL A 133 7.92 7.17 -7.33
CA VAL A 133 9.27 6.74 -6.95
C VAL A 133 9.47 6.86 -5.44
N GLY A 134 9.03 7.97 -4.82
CA GLY A 134 9.04 8.13 -3.37
C GLY A 134 8.24 7.03 -2.65
N ILE A 135 7.05 6.69 -3.15
CA ILE A 135 6.23 5.60 -2.63
C ILE A 135 6.97 4.26 -2.71
N GLU A 136 7.51 3.89 -3.87
CA GLU A 136 8.21 2.61 -4.05
C GLU A 136 9.44 2.54 -3.13
N LEU A 137 10.21 3.62 -3.03
CA LEU A 137 11.35 3.71 -2.11
C LEU A 137 10.92 3.54 -0.65
N GLY A 138 9.81 4.15 -0.23
CA GLY A 138 9.27 4.01 1.12
C GLY A 138 8.87 2.56 1.43
N GLN A 139 8.14 1.93 0.52
CA GLN A 139 7.74 0.53 0.65
C GLN A 139 8.96 -0.40 0.70
N LEU A 140 9.94 -0.20 -0.18
CA LEU A 140 11.18 -0.98 -0.21
C LEU A 140 12.03 -0.77 1.04
N GLY A 141 12.05 0.44 1.60
CA GLY A 141 12.71 0.73 2.88
C GLY A 141 12.09 -0.08 4.02
N VAL A 142 10.76 -0.06 4.15
CA VAL A 142 10.04 -0.85 5.16
C VAL A 142 10.30 -2.35 4.99
N VAL A 143 10.27 -2.85 3.75
CA VAL A 143 10.53 -4.27 3.45
C VAL A 143 11.99 -4.65 3.75
N GLY A 144 12.94 -3.79 3.38
CA GLY A 144 14.36 -3.99 3.61
C GLY A 144 14.71 -4.13 5.10
N ILE A 145 13.93 -3.50 5.97
CA ILE A 145 14.08 -3.61 7.43
C ILE A 145 13.32 -4.81 7.98
N LEU A 146 12.03 -4.95 7.66
CA LEU A 146 11.16 -5.94 8.32
C LEU A 146 11.35 -7.36 7.80
N LEU A 147 11.58 -7.54 6.49
CA LEU A 147 11.65 -8.87 5.91
C LEU A 147 12.83 -9.72 6.45
N PRO A 148 14.07 -9.20 6.58
CA PRO A 148 15.16 -9.96 7.18
C PRO A 148 14.88 -10.40 8.62
N ILE A 149 14.23 -9.53 9.41
CA ILE A 149 13.84 -9.83 10.80
C ILE A 149 12.85 -11.00 10.83
N LEU A 150 11.82 -10.95 9.97
CA LEU A 150 10.81 -12.00 9.88
C LEU A 150 11.41 -13.34 9.40
N ILE A 151 12.29 -13.31 8.39
CA ILE A 151 13.00 -14.50 7.92
C ILE A 151 13.82 -15.13 9.04
N ARG A 152 14.63 -14.31 9.74
CA ARG A 152 15.47 -14.77 10.87
C ARG A 152 14.64 -15.37 12.00
N PHE A 153 13.50 -14.75 12.33
CA PHE A 153 12.60 -15.25 13.36
C PHE A 153 11.97 -16.59 12.98
N ARG A 154 11.52 -16.72 11.73
CA ARG A 154 10.96 -17.97 11.19
C ARG A 154 11.97 -19.11 11.21
N GLU A 155 13.21 -18.85 10.80
CA GLU A 155 14.30 -19.84 10.79
C GLU A 155 14.65 -20.32 12.20
N LYS A 156 14.66 -19.41 13.18
CA LYS A 156 15.03 -19.76 14.56
C LYS A 156 13.93 -20.52 15.30
N ASN A 157 12.66 -20.16 15.06
CA ASN A 157 11.52 -20.68 15.84
C ASN A 157 10.24 -20.84 15.00
N SER A 158 10.21 -21.84 14.11
CA SER A 158 9.09 -22.04 13.17
C SER A 158 7.70 -22.18 13.83
N ALA A 159 7.60 -22.87 14.98
CA ALA A 159 6.34 -23.03 15.71
C ALA A 159 5.82 -21.71 16.29
N TYR A 160 6.69 -20.92 16.94
CA TYR A 160 6.34 -19.60 17.45
C TYR A 160 6.03 -18.62 16.33
N TYR A 161 6.76 -18.69 15.21
CA TYR A 161 6.46 -17.90 14.02
C TYR A 161 5.06 -18.19 13.49
N THR A 162 4.64 -19.46 13.52
CA THR A 162 3.29 -19.88 13.09
C THR A 162 2.20 -19.22 13.93
N ILE A 163 2.37 -19.18 15.25
CA ILE A 163 1.43 -18.51 16.16
C ILE A 163 1.48 -17.01 15.93
N PHE A 164 2.68 -16.42 15.86
CA PHE A 164 2.90 -15.00 15.64
C PHE A 164 2.20 -14.50 14.36
N PHE A 165 2.41 -15.15 13.20
CA PHE A 165 1.82 -14.67 11.96
C PHE A 165 0.29 -14.73 11.97
N ARG A 166 -0.29 -15.77 12.60
CA ARG A 166 -1.75 -15.90 12.74
C ARG A 166 -2.31 -14.80 13.62
N THR A 167 -1.68 -14.56 14.77
CA THR A 167 -2.08 -13.48 15.68
C THR A 167 -1.99 -12.12 14.99
N VAL A 168 -0.89 -11.81 14.32
CA VAL A 168 -0.74 -10.55 13.58
C VAL A 168 -1.78 -10.43 12.47
N SER A 169 -2.06 -11.50 11.72
CA SER A 169 -3.09 -11.47 10.67
C SER A 169 -4.48 -11.22 11.26
N VAL A 170 -4.83 -11.83 12.40
CA VAL A 170 -6.09 -11.53 13.11
C VAL A 170 -6.14 -10.07 13.57
N CYS A 171 -5.04 -9.53 14.12
CA CYS A 171 -4.98 -8.12 14.50
C CYS A 171 -5.18 -7.19 13.30
N ILE A 172 -4.51 -7.46 12.17
CA ILE A 172 -4.69 -6.69 10.91
C ILE A 172 -6.15 -6.74 10.46
N PHE A 173 -6.78 -7.92 10.51
CA PHE A 173 -8.19 -8.07 10.15
C PHE A 173 -9.10 -7.23 11.05
N LEU A 174 -8.90 -7.28 12.37
CA LEU A 174 -9.72 -6.53 13.32
C LEU A 174 -9.56 -5.01 13.15
N ILE A 175 -8.33 -4.53 12.92
CA ILE A 175 -8.07 -3.11 12.64
C ILE A 175 -8.71 -2.69 11.31
N GLY A 176 -8.56 -3.50 10.26
CA GLY A 176 -9.20 -3.27 8.97
C GLY A 176 -10.72 -3.22 9.09
N LEU A 177 -11.32 -4.15 9.82
CA LEU A 177 -12.76 -4.23 10.04
C LEU A 177 -13.26 -3.01 10.83
N TYR A 178 -12.52 -2.58 11.84
CA TYR A 178 -12.79 -1.34 12.56
C TYR A 178 -12.79 -0.12 11.63
N TRP A 179 -11.81 -0.02 10.72
CA TRP A 179 -11.78 1.05 9.72
C TRP A 179 -12.94 0.97 8.72
N VAL A 180 -13.36 -0.23 8.29
CA VAL A 180 -14.58 -0.40 7.47
C VAL A 180 -15.77 0.21 8.20
N PHE A 181 -15.98 -0.13 9.49
CA PHE A 181 -17.12 0.39 10.26
C PHE A 181 -17.07 1.90 10.45
N ILE A 182 -15.91 2.48 10.76
CA ILE A 182 -15.79 3.94 10.91
C ILE A 182 -16.08 4.65 9.60
N ARG A 183 -15.50 4.16 8.50
CA ARG A 183 -15.68 4.77 7.19
C ARG A 183 -17.13 4.67 6.73
N LEU A 184 -17.79 3.54 6.98
CA LEU A 184 -19.23 3.34 6.74
C LEU A 184 -20.13 4.24 7.62
N LYS A 185 -19.78 4.45 8.88
CA LYS A 185 -20.52 5.39 9.74
C LYS A 185 -20.44 6.83 9.23
N GLY A 186 -19.35 7.23 8.58
CA GLY A 186 -19.24 8.54 7.92
C GLY A 186 -20.22 8.76 6.74
N PHE A 187 -21.03 7.75 6.38
CA PHE A 187 -22.11 7.88 5.39
C PHE A 187 -23.47 8.17 6.02
N LEU A 188 -23.68 7.80 7.29
CA LEU A 188 -24.94 7.92 8.03
C LEU A 188 -24.98 9.23 8.82
#